data_AF-A0A6B1DPC4-F1
#
_entry.id   AF-A0A6B1DPC4-F1
#
_cell.length_a   1.000
_cell.length_b   1.000
_cell.length_c   1.000
_cell.angle_alpha   90.00
_cell.angle_beta   90.00
_cell.angle_gamma   90.00
#
_symmetry.space_group_name_H-M   'P 1'
#
loop_
_entity.id
_entity.type
_entity.pdbx_description
1 polymer ?
#
loop_
_entity_poly.entity_id
_entity_poly.type
_entity_poly.pdbx_seq_one_letter_code
_entity_poly.pdbx_strand_id
1 'polypeptide(L)'
;MELPSDDAREAKADEWAQEALIPSVDWDRSTLWEEPTPLKVIYFANSLGIHPAIVAGRIRYKTGNYRLLSQLVGTGMVRQQFQAV
;
A
#
# COMPACT_ATOMS: atom_id res chain seq x y z
N MET A 1 -14.14 31.94 -6.19
CA MET A 1 -13.31 31.20 -5.23
C MET A 1 -12.72 30.04 -6.02
N GLU A 2 -11.48 30.17 -6.48
CA GLU A 2 -10.75 29.04 -7.05
C GLU A 2 -10.50 28.06 -5.91
N LEU A 3 -11.10 26.86 -6.01
CA LEU A 3 -10.74 25.77 -5.11
C LEU A 3 -9.25 25.44 -5.37
N PRO A 4 -8.47 25.09 -4.33
CA PRO A 4 -7.12 24.53 -4.56
C PRO A 4 -7.25 23.43 -5.61
N SER A 5 -6.30 23.30 -6.55
CA SER A 5 -6.35 22.17 -7.48
C SER A 5 -6.48 20.90 -6.64
N ASP A 6 -7.43 20.02 -6.98
CA ASP A 6 -7.73 18.84 -6.17
C ASP A 6 -6.45 18.02 -5.90
N ASP A 7 -5.49 18.06 -6.84
CA ASP A 7 -4.14 17.49 -6.73
C ASP A 7 -3.41 17.84 -5.42
N ALA A 8 -3.48 19.09 -4.94
CA ALA A 8 -2.75 19.50 -3.72
C ALA A 8 -3.39 18.91 -2.45
N ARG A 9 -4.72 18.74 -2.46
CA ARG A 9 -5.45 18.12 -1.36
C ARG A 9 -5.28 16.60 -1.37
N GLU A 10 -5.33 16.01 -2.55
CA GLU A 10 -5.09 14.59 -2.77
C GLU A 10 -3.66 14.21 -2.36
N ALA A 11 -2.65 14.98 -2.79
CA ALA A 11 -1.26 14.73 -2.41
C ALA A 11 -1.06 14.75 -0.88
N LYS A 12 -1.71 15.69 -0.19
CA LYS A 12 -1.63 15.77 1.27
C LYS A 12 -2.38 14.64 1.96
N ALA A 13 -3.50 14.20 1.41
CA ALA A 13 -4.22 13.03 1.89
C ALA A 13 -3.39 11.75 1.72
N ASP A 14 -2.72 11.59 0.57
CA ASP A 14 -1.82 10.48 0.30
C ASP A 14 -0.63 10.47 1.26
N GLU A 15 0.00 11.62 1.50
CA GLU A 15 1.08 11.76 2.49
C GLU A 15 0.62 11.30 3.88
N TRP A 16 -0.54 11.78 4.33
CA TRP A 16 -1.10 11.40 5.64
C TRP A 16 -1.45 9.92 5.71
N ALA A 17 -2.06 9.36 4.68
CA ALA A 17 -2.40 7.94 4.64
C ALA A 17 -1.15 7.05 4.64
N GLN A 18 -0.11 7.43 3.90
CA GLN A 18 1.16 6.71 3.87
C GLN A 18 1.81 6.69 5.24
N GLU A 19 1.94 7.85 5.90
CA GLU A 19 2.58 7.95 7.21
C GLU A 19 1.75 7.26 8.31
N ALA A 20 0.43 7.36 8.26
CA ALA A 20 -0.46 6.72 9.24
C ALA A 20 -0.46 5.18 9.14
N LEU A 21 -0.36 4.62 7.93
CA LEU A 21 -0.38 3.17 7.72
C LEU A 21 1.01 2.54 7.85
N ILE A 22 2.02 3.18 7.27
CA ILE A 22 3.39 2.67 7.23
C ILE A 22 4.32 3.86 7.47
N PRO A 23 4.69 4.12 8.74
CA PRO A 23 5.57 5.23 9.09
C PRO A 23 6.84 5.25 8.25
N SER A 24 7.24 6.42 7.77
CA SER A 24 8.41 6.58 6.90
C SER A 24 9.69 6.01 7.53
N VAL A 25 9.86 6.17 8.84
CA VAL A 25 11.01 5.62 9.60
C VAL A 25 11.06 4.09 9.56
N ASP A 26 9.91 3.43 9.72
CA ASP A 26 9.82 1.96 9.69
C ASP A 26 9.95 1.44 8.27
N TRP A 27 9.35 2.14 7.30
CA TRP A 27 9.52 1.86 5.88
C TRP A 27 11.00 1.90 5.50
N ASP A 28 11.67 3.04 5.67
CA ASP A 28 13.06 3.26 5.27
C ASP A 28 14.02 2.24 5.90
N ARG A 29 13.77 1.86 7.16
CA ARG A 29 14.55 0.85 7.87
C ARG A 29 14.34 -0.58 7.36
N SER A 30 13.16 -0.89 6.84
CA SER A 30 12.76 -2.25 6.49
C SER A 30 13.48 -2.82 5.27
N THR A 31 13.96 -1.94 4.36
CA THR A 31 14.54 -2.27 3.04
C THR A 31 13.74 -3.29 2.21
N LEU A 32 12.44 -3.42 2.49
CA LEU A 32 11.59 -4.50 1.96
C LEU A 32 11.43 -4.48 0.44
N TRP A 33 11.57 -3.31 -0.18
CA TRP A 33 11.44 -3.16 -1.63
C TRP A 33 12.66 -3.66 -2.41
N GLU A 34 13.80 -3.90 -1.76
CA GLU A 34 15.01 -4.40 -2.42
C GLU A 34 14.89 -5.90 -2.75
N GLU A 35 14.37 -6.69 -1.81
CA GLU A 35 14.14 -8.12 -1.99
C GLU A 35 12.80 -8.54 -1.35
N PRO A 36 11.68 -8.24 -2.02
CA PRO A 36 10.35 -8.47 -1.48
C PRO A 36 9.98 -9.96 -1.55
N THR A 37 9.84 -10.59 -0.38
CA THR A 37 9.26 -11.94 -0.27
C THR A 37 7.94 -11.90 0.51
N PRO A 38 7.00 -12.81 0.23
CA PRO A 38 5.71 -12.81 0.93
C PRO A 38 5.84 -12.90 2.45
N LEU A 39 6.78 -13.70 2.96
CA LEU A 39 7.01 -13.85 4.39
C LEU A 39 7.51 -12.55 5.05
N LYS A 40 8.48 -11.87 4.42
CA LYS A 40 8.99 -10.58 4.92
C LYS A 40 7.87 -9.53 4.97
N VAL A 41 7.02 -9.50 3.94
CA VAL A 41 5.87 -8.58 3.85
C VAL A 41 4.83 -8.87 4.92
N ILE A 42 4.48 -10.14 5.14
CA ILE A 42 3.54 -10.54 6.19
C ILE A 42 4.08 -10.17 7.57
N TYR A 43 5.36 -10.46 7.84
CA TYR A 43 5.99 -10.14 9.12
C TYR A 43 5.96 -8.63 9.40
N PHE A 44 6.35 -7.82 8.42
CA PHE A 44 6.33 -6.37 8.56
C PHE A 44 4.92 -5.81 8.76
N ALA A 45 3.95 -6.28 7.96
CA ALA A 45 2.55 -5.87 8.11
C ALA A 45 2.00 -6.21 9.51
N ASN A 46 2.32 -7.40 10.02
CA ASN A 46 1.94 -7.81 11.37
C ASN A 46 2.60 -6.93 12.45
N SER A 47 3.86 -6.52 12.28
CA SER A 47 4.51 -5.62 13.24
C SER A 47 3.86 -4.23 13.33
N LEU A 48 3.20 -3.79 12.25
CA LEU A 48 2.46 -2.54 12.18
C LEU A 48 0.96 -2.70 12.46
N GLY A 49 0.46 -3.92 12.64
CA GLY A 49 -0.96 -4.20 12.85
C GLY A 49 -1.86 -3.93 11.63
N ILE A 50 -1.30 -3.98 10.42
CA ILE A 50 -2.02 -3.72 9.17
C ILE A 50 -2.10 -4.97 8.28
N HIS A 51 -3.00 -4.96 7.29
CA HIS A 51 -3.13 -6.07 6.37
C HIS A 51 -1.94 -6.13 5.37
N PRO A 52 -1.36 -7.31 5.07
CA PRO A 52 -0.22 -7.44 4.15
C PRO A 52 -0.41 -6.85 2.75
N ALA A 53 -1.67 -6.80 2.28
CA ALA A 53 -2.02 -6.17 1.00
C ALA A 53 -1.61 -4.69 0.90
N ILE A 54 -1.60 -3.96 2.03
CA ILE A 54 -1.24 -2.54 2.07
C ILE A 54 0.27 -2.38 1.79
N VAL A 55 1.09 -3.18 2.48
CA VAL A 55 2.55 -3.21 2.26
C VAL A 55 2.89 -3.69 0.86
N ALA A 56 2.24 -4.77 0.40
CA ALA A 56 2.42 -5.29 -0.96
C ALA A 56 2.08 -4.25 -2.03
N GLY A 57 1.01 -3.47 -1.83
CA GLY A 57 0.63 -2.35 -2.68
C GLY A 57 1.73 -1.28 -2.75
N ARG A 58 2.27 -0.85 -1.60
CA ARG A 58 3.36 0.15 -1.56
C ARG A 58 4.63 -0.33 -2.27
N ILE A 59 5.01 -1.60 -2.09
CA ILE A 59 6.17 -2.20 -2.78
C ILE A 59 5.96 -2.19 -4.30
N ARG A 60 4.78 -2.60 -4.77
CA ARG A 60 4.45 -2.60 -6.21
C ARG A 60 4.53 -1.20 -6.81
N TYR A 61 4.00 -0.20 -6.11
CA TYR A 61 4.09 1.20 -6.53
C TYR A 61 5.54 1.69 -6.57
N LYS A 62 6.31 1.48 -5.50
CA LYS A 62 7.72 1.91 -5.39
C LYS A 62 8.63 1.28 -6.45
N THR A 63 8.41 0.01 -6.78
CA THR A 63 9.22 -0.75 -7.76
C THR A 63 8.69 -0.64 -9.20
N GLY A 64 7.48 -0.11 -9.39
CA GLY A 64 6.78 -0.15 -10.68
C GLY A 64 6.37 -1.55 -11.15
N ASN A 65 6.55 -2.60 -10.33
CA ASN A 65 6.31 -4.00 -10.72
C ASN A 65 5.07 -4.58 -10.05
N TYR A 66 3.93 -4.45 -10.74
CA TYR A 66 2.62 -4.93 -10.26
C TYR A 66 2.41 -6.45 -10.36
N ARG A 67 3.39 -7.20 -10.86
CA ARG A 67 3.36 -8.67 -10.86
C ARG A 67 3.85 -9.27 -9.53
N LEU A 68 4.63 -8.53 -8.75
CA LEU A 68 5.16 -8.97 -7.46
C LEU A 68 4.04 -9.21 -6.44
N LEU A 69 4.21 -10.18 -5.54
CA LEU A 69 3.33 -10.36 -4.36
C LEU A 69 1.83 -10.53 -4.71
N SER A 70 1.48 -11.05 -5.88
CA SER A 70 0.10 -11.22 -6.33
C SER A 70 -0.77 -12.05 -5.40
N GLN A 71 -0.18 -13.01 -4.69
CA GLN A 71 -0.86 -13.79 -3.66
C GLN A 71 -1.28 -12.97 -2.43
N LEU A 72 -0.69 -11.79 -2.21
CA LEU A 72 -1.01 -10.92 -1.07
C LEU A 72 -2.06 -9.85 -1.42
N VAL A 73 -2.51 -9.79 -2.66
CA VAL A 73 -3.42 -8.74 -3.14
C VAL A 73 -4.65 -9.41 -3.76
N GLY A 74 -5.83 -9.05 -3.28
CA GLY A 74 -7.11 -9.67 -3.65
C GLY A 74 -7.56 -9.37 -5.08
N THR A 75 -6.86 -9.95 -6.06
CA THR A 75 -7.16 -9.76 -7.49
C THR A 75 -8.55 -10.32 -7.81
N GLY A 76 -9.41 -9.51 -8.44
CA GLY A 76 -10.77 -9.92 -8.79
C GLY A 76 -11.76 -10.00 -7.61
N MET A 77 -11.33 -9.67 -6.39
CA MET A 77 -12.19 -9.73 -5.20
C MET A 77 -13.12 -8.52 -5.09
N VAL A 78 -12.71 -7.35 -5.62
CA VAL A 78 -13.48 -6.10 -5.52
C VAL A 78 -14.88 -6.24 -6.11
N ARG A 79 -15.01 -6.85 -7.30
CA ARG A 79 -16.31 -7.05 -7.97
C ARG A 79 -17.26 -7.91 -7.14
N GLN A 80 -16.75 -8.86 -6.36
CA GLN A 80 -17.56 -9.76 -5.52
C GLN A 80 -18.17 -9.05 -4.31
N GLN A 81 -17.64 -7.87 -3.94
CA GLN A 81 -18.18 -7.07 -2.82
C GLN A 81 -19.37 -6.20 -3.23
N PHE A 82 -19.63 -6.06 -4.53
CA PHE A 82 -20.81 -5.34 -5.01
C PHE A 82 -21.98 -6.31 -5.15
N GLN A 83 -23.16 -5.88 -4.71
CA GLN A 83 -24.40 -6.62 -4.98
C GLN A 83 -24.60 -6.72 -6.49
N ALA A 84 -25.10 -7.86 -6.95
CA ALA A 84 -25.52 -8.00 -8.34
C ALA A 84 -26.65 -7.00 -8.59
N VAL A 85 -26.35 -5.96 -9.37
CA VAL A 85 -27.34 -5.06 -9.94
C VAL A 85 -27.93 -5.72 -11.18
#